data_AF-C0DY01-F1
#
_entry.id   AF-C0DY01-F1
#
_cell.length_a   1.000
_cell.length_b   1.000
_cell.length_c   1.000
_cell.angle_alpha   90.00
_cell.angle_beta   90.00
_cell.angle_gamma   90.00
#
_symmetry.space_group_name_H-M   'P 1'
#
loop_
_entity.id
_entity.type
_entity.pdbx_description
1 polymer ?
#
loop_
_entity_poly.entity_id
_entity_poly.type
_entity_poly.pdbx_seq_one_letter_code
_entity_poly.pdbx_strand_id
1 'polypeptide(L)'
;KKYLDFGNYKEYFFQAVSNSSWANEGYLVALSVPQDGEFREALQKLSQSFGIGIILLDAANLSQSEILSPAQYKKQMDYAVMYELAEKNRDFSQFLTTITEYDHKNPHRYLSEFDEVLDDDAMAKYLVTKGILSDGKDGTI
;
A
#
# COMPACT_ATOMS: atom_id res chain seq x y z
N LYS A 1 2.51 -5.29 3.45
CA LYS A 1 2.63 -6.39 4.44
C LYS A 1 3.91 -7.17 4.14
N LYS A 2 4.62 -7.73 5.14
CA LYS A 2 5.92 -8.40 4.87
C LYS A 2 5.74 -9.75 4.16
N TYR A 3 4.82 -10.58 4.63
CA TYR A 3 4.57 -11.90 4.07
C TYR A 3 3.08 -12.20 4.08
N LEU A 4 2.60 -12.97 3.10
CA LEU A 4 1.23 -13.49 3.04
C LEU A 4 1.23 -15.02 3.08
N ASP A 5 0.29 -15.62 3.80
CA ASP A 5 0.00 -17.06 3.80
C ASP A 5 -1.48 -17.34 4.11
N PHE A 6 -1.88 -18.61 4.10
CA PHE A 6 -3.25 -19.02 4.41
C PHE A 6 -3.73 -18.60 5.80
N GLY A 7 -2.83 -18.35 6.77
CA GLY A 7 -3.16 -17.90 8.11
C GLY A 7 -3.51 -16.42 8.20
N ASN A 8 -2.94 -15.57 7.34
CA ASN A 8 -3.09 -14.11 7.44
C ASN A 8 -3.72 -13.42 6.21
N TYR A 9 -3.76 -14.07 5.04
CA TYR A 9 -4.09 -13.37 3.79
C TYR A 9 -5.49 -12.76 3.78
N LYS A 10 -6.50 -13.46 4.33
CA LYS A 10 -7.87 -12.94 4.41
C LYS A 10 -7.94 -11.71 5.30
N GLU A 11 -7.34 -11.78 6.49
CA GLU A 11 -7.35 -10.66 7.43
C GLU A 11 -6.71 -9.42 6.80
N TYR A 12 -5.53 -9.57 6.21
CA TYR A 12 -4.82 -8.46 5.58
C TYR A 12 -5.53 -7.94 4.33
N PHE A 13 -6.17 -8.83 3.56
CA PHE A 13 -6.98 -8.43 2.42
C PHE A 13 -8.20 -7.63 2.87
N PHE A 14 -8.92 -8.07 3.91
CA PHE A 14 -10.08 -7.32 4.42
C PHE A 14 -9.69 -6.01 5.12
N GLN A 15 -8.50 -5.92 5.71
CA GLN A 15 -7.94 -4.62 6.13
C GLN A 15 -7.75 -3.68 4.93
N ALA A 16 -7.24 -4.18 3.79
CA ALA A 16 -7.11 -3.37 2.58
C ALA A 16 -8.48 -2.96 2.01
N VAL A 17 -9.49 -3.84 2.06
CA VAL A 17 -10.87 -3.48 1.69
C VAL A 17 -11.39 -2.34 2.59
N SER A 18 -11.23 -2.45 3.91
CA SER A 18 -11.71 -1.44 4.84
C SER A 18 -11.02 -0.09 4.67
N ASN A 19 -9.72 -0.08 4.37
CA ASN A 19 -8.92 1.15 4.35
C ASN A 19 -8.82 1.82 2.97
N SER A 20 -9.00 1.04 1.89
CA SER A 20 -8.65 1.49 0.54
C SER A 20 -9.76 1.29 -0.48
N SER A 21 -10.95 0.81 -0.08
CA SER A 21 -12.09 0.68 -1.00
C SER A 21 -12.64 2.02 -1.49
N TRP A 22 -12.35 3.13 -0.80
CA TRP A 22 -12.72 4.47 -1.25
C TRP A 22 -11.89 4.97 -2.45
N ALA A 23 -10.67 4.43 -2.61
CA ALA A 23 -9.71 4.90 -3.61
C ALA A 23 -10.12 4.50 -5.03
N ASN A 24 -9.63 5.25 -6.02
CA ASN A 24 -9.79 4.95 -7.44
C ASN A 24 -9.25 3.55 -7.77
N GLU A 25 -8.13 3.16 -7.15
CA GLU A 25 -7.54 1.83 -7.22
C GLU A 25 -6.91 1.48 -5.86
N GLY A 26 -7.53 0.56 -5.12
CA GLY A 26 -7.01 0.09 -3.85
C GLY A 26 -6.14 -1.16 -4.03
N TYR A 27 -4.96 -1.19 -3.39
CA TYR A 27 -4.03 -2.32 -3.48
C TYR A 27 -3.64 -2.87 -2.10
N LEU A 28 -3.55 -4.20 -2.00
CA LEU A 28 -2.76 -4.89 -0.99
C LEU A 28 -1.35 -5.12 -1.52
N VAL A 29 -0.36 -4.50 -0.88
CA VAL A 29 1.06 -4.67 -1.24
C VAL A 29 1.73 -5.65 -0.29
N ALA A 30 2.47 -6.62 -0.81
CA ALA A 30 3.23 -7.60 -0.04
C ALA A 30 4.68 -7.73 -0.54
N LEU A 31 5.64 -7.91 0.38
CA LEU A 31 7.04 -8.17 -0.01
C LEU A 31 7.28 -9.63 -0.41
N SER A 32 6.46 -10.55 0.10
CA SER A 32 6.55 -11.96 -0.21
C SER A 32 5.16 -12.59 -0.26
N VAL A 33 4.92 -13.32 -1.34
CA VAL A 33 3.70 -14.07 -1.61
C VAL A 33 4.15 -15.46 -2.08
N PRO A 34 3.64 -16.55 -1.48
CA PRO A 34 3.90 -17.90 -1.95
C PRO A 34 3.70 -18.03 -3.47
N GLN A 35 4.62 -18.75 -4.11
CA GLN A 35 4.54 -19.09 -5.53
C GLN A 35 3.59 -20.26 -5.80
N ASP A 36 3.02 -20.85 -4.75
CA ASP A 36 2.00 -21.90 -4.81
C ASP A 36 0.79 -21.42 -5.62
N GLY A 37 0.41 -22.20 -6.64
CA GLY A 37 -0.73 -21.91 -7.49
C GLY A 37 -2.05 -21.86 -6.73
N GLU A 38 -2.26 -22.71 -5.72
CA GLU A 38 -3.51 -22.74 -4.94
C GLU A 38 -3.65 -21.46 -4.11
N PHE A 39 -2.57 -21.02 -3.47
CA PHE A 39 -2.59 -19.79 -2.68
C PHE A 39 -2.82 -18.56 -3.56
N ARG A 40 -2.11 -18.45 -4.69
CA ARG A 40 -2.29 -17.35 -5.64
C ARG A 40 -3.70 -17.32 -6.21
N GLU A 41 -4.28 -18.47 -6.53
CA GLU A 41 -5.66 -18.57 -7.01
C GLU A 41 -6.66 -18.10 -5.93
N ALA A 42 -6.48 -18.49 -4.67
CA ALA A 42 -7.33 -18.05 -3.56
C ALA A 42 -7.26 -16.53 -3.35
N LEU A 43 -6.06 -15.95 -3.48
CA LEU A 43 -5.84 -14.52 -3.35
C LEU A 43 -6.42 -13.73 -4.55
N GLN A 44 -6.28 -14.25 -5.77
CA GLN A 44 -6.91 -13.71 -6.99
C GLN A 44 -8.43 -13.72 -6.90
N LYS A 45 -9.04 -14.79 -6.36
CA LYS A 45 -10.51 -14.86 -6.15
C LYS A 45 -11.00 -13.75 -5.22
N LEU A 46 -10.25 -13.44 -4.15
CA LEU A 46 -10.55 -12.30 -3.28
C LEU A 46 -10.45 -10.98 -4.06
N SER A 47 -9.37 -10.77 -4.80
CA SER A 47 -9.16 -9.58 -5.62
C SER A 47 -10.34 -9.34 -6.58
N GLN A 48 -10.76 -10.36 -7.32
CA GLN A 48 -11.89 -10.29 -8.25
C GLN A 48 -13.23 -10.02 -7.55
N SER A 49 -13.42 -10.54 -6.34
CA SER A 49 -14.69 -10.40 -5.61
C SER A 49 -14.86 -9.01 -4.98
N PHE A 50 -13.76 -8.38 -4.57
CA PHE A 50 -13.80 -7.15 -3.75
C PHE A 50 -13.11 -5.94 -4.41
N GLY A 51 -12.48 -6.13 -5.58
CA GLY A 51 -11.89 -5.05 -6.37
C GLY A 51 -10.57 -4.48 -5.82
N ILE A 52 -9.98 -5.11 -4.80
CA ILE A 52 -8.64 -4.74 -4.30
C ILE A 52 -7.58 -5.46 -5.13
N GLY A 53 -6.67 -4.71 -5.74
CA GLY A 53 -5.52 -5.24 -6.48
C GLY A 53 -4.44 -5.77 -5.55
N ILE A 54 -3.46 -6.46 -6.12
CA ILE A 54 -2.36 -7.09 -5.38
C ILE A 54 -1.04 -6.78 -6.08
N ILE A 55 -0.10 -6.23 -5.31
CA ILE A 55 1.27 -5.96 -5.77
C ILE A 55 2.23 -6.82 -4.94
N LEU A 56 3.04 -7.62 -5.62
CA LEU A 56 4.25 -8.22 -5.07
C LEU A 56 5.39 -7.21 -5.26
N LEU A 57 5.81 -6.57 -4.19
CA LEU A 57 6.83 -5.54 -4.19
C LEU A 57 8.22 -6.17 -4.01
N ASP A 58 9.09 -5.98 -5.00
CA ASP A 58 10.52 -6.24 -4.84
C ASP A 58 11.17 -4.97 -4.29
N ALA A 59 11.43 -4.95 -2.98
CA ALA A 59 12.04 -3.82 -2.31
C ALA A 59 13.53 -3.61 -2.64
N ALA A 60 14.21 -4.62 -3.19
CA ALA A 60 15.60 -4.51 -3.63
C ALA A 60 15.68 -4.00 -5.07
N ASN A 61 14.69 -4.32 -5.90
CA ASN A 61 14.59 -3.86 -7.27
C ASN A 61 13.14 -3.55 -7.67
N LEU A 62 12.73 -2.29 -7.47
CA LEU A 62 11.35 -1.86 -7.71
C LEU A 62 10.84 -2.19 -9.12
N SER A 63 11.72 -2.16 -10.13
CA SER A 63 11.37 -2.48 -11.52
C SER A 63 10.96 -3.95 -11.74
N GLN A 64 11.33 -4.84 -10.82
CA GLN A 64 10.98 -6.27 -10.84
C GLN A 64 9.73 -6.58 -10.02
N SER A 65 9.06 -5.55 -9.46
CA SER A 65 7.79 -5.74 -8.77
C SER A 65 6.70 -6.19 -9.75
N GLU A 66 5.76 -7.00 -9.26
CA GLU A 66 4.73 -7.65 -10.07
C GLU A 66 3.33 -7.24 -9.60
N ILE A 67 2.45 -6.89 -10.54
CA ILE A 67 1.01 -6.80 -10.27
C ILE A 67 0.41 -8.20 -10.44
N LEU A 68 0.17 -8.88 -9.31
CA LEU A 68 -0.43 -10.22 -9.31
C LEU A 68 -1.92 -10.20 -9.67
N SER A 69 -2.59 -9.10 -9.37
CA SER A 69 -3.98 -8.83 -9.77
C SER A 69 -4.20 -7.33 -9.87
N PRO A 70 -4.74 -6.81 -10.99
CA PRO A 70 -5.05 -5.39 -11.09
C PRO A 70 -6.19 -5.04 -10.13
N ALA A 71 -6.16 -3.83 -9.56
CA ALA A 71 -7.29 -3.31 -8.81
C ALA A 71 -8.46 -2.98 -9.74
N GLN A 72 -9.67 -2.95 -9.19
CA GLN A 72 -10.82 -2.44 -9.92
C GLN A 72 -10.77 -0.91 -9.92
N TYR A 73 -10.70 -0.32 -11.11
CA TYR A 73 -10.79 1.13 -11.27
C TYR A 73 -12.20 1.64 -10.90
N LYS A 74 -12.25 2.64 -10.01
CA LYS A 74 -13.46 3.36 -9.63
C LYS A 74 -13.43 4.77 -10.20
N LYS A 75 -14.33 5.04 -11.15
CA LYS A 75 -14.51 6.37 -11.74
C LYS A 75 -15.11 7.38 -10.77
N GLN A 76 -16.00 6.92 -9.91
CA GLN A 76 -16.64 7.73 -8.89
C GLN A 76 -16.22 7.20 -7.52
N MET A 77 -15.72 8.10 -6.68
CA MET A 77 -15.33 7.78 -5.31
C MET A 77 -16.58 7.63 -4.44
N ASP A 78 -16.51 6.68 -3.50
CA ASP A 78 -17.58 6.47 -2.53
C ASP A 78 -17.46 7.47 -1.39
N TYR A 79 -18.11 8.62 -1.56
CA TYR A 79 -18.08 9.70 -0.58
C TYR A 79 -18.62 9.29 0.79
N ALA A 80 -19.54 8.32 0.86
CA ALA A 80 -20.06 7.85 2.14
C ALA A 80 -18.98 7.07 2.91
N VAL A 81 -18.24 6.19 2.22
CA VAL A 81 -17.09 5.47 2.81
C VAL A 81 -15.98 6.44 3.22
N MET A 82 -15.68 7.43 2.38
CA MET A 82 -14.68 8.45 2.72
C MET A 82 -15.07 9.25 3.96
N TYR A 83 -16.33 9.67 4.06
CA TYR A 83 -16.84 10.39 5.22
C TYR A 83 -16.74 9.54 6.49
N GLU A 84 -17.20 8.28 6.45
CA GLU A 84 -17.09 7.37 7.58
C GLU A 84 -15.63 7.14 8.01
N LEU A 85 -14.72 7.00 7.04
CA LEU A 85 -13.30 6.82 7.31
C LEU A 85 -12.68 8.08 7.94
N ALA A 86 -13.08 9.28 7.49
CA ALA A 86 -12.61 10.54 8.03
C ALA A 86 -13.08 10.78 9.47
N GLU A 87 -14.32 10.39 9.79
CA GLU A 87 -14.86 10.44 11.15
C GLU A 87 -14.08 9.53 12.12
N LYS A 88 -13.58 8.39 11.61
CA LYS A 88 -12.87 7.38 12.42
C LYS A 88 -11.36 7.59 12.50
N ASN A 89 -10.77 8.23 11.50
CA ASN A 89 -9.33 8.39 11.37
C ASN A 89 -8.97 9.86 11.11
N ARG A 90 -8.46 10.52 12.15
CA ARG A 90 -8.07 11.94 12.11
C ARG A 90 -6.99 12.21 11.05
N ASP A 91 -6.04 11.29 10.87
CA ASP A 91 -4.97 11.46 9.89
C ASP A 91 -5.55 11.39 8.46
N PHE A 92 -6.54 10.52 8.25
CA PHE A 92 -7.25 10.46 6.96
C PHE A 92 -8.09 11.73 6.71
N SER A 93 -8.77 12.24 7.74
CA SER A 93 -9.50 13.51 7.66
C SER A 93 -8.56 14.67 7.30
N GLN A 94 -7.41 14.76 7.97
CA GLN A 94 -6.39 15.75 7.67
C GLN A 94 -5.86 15.60 6.24
N PHE A 95 -5.58 14.37 5.79
CA PHE A 95 -5.19 14.10 4.41
C PHE A 95 -6.21 14.64 3.41
N LEU A 96 -7.51 14.42 3.62
CA LEU A 96 -8.57 14.96 2.75
C LEU A 96 -8.56 16.49 2.72
N THR A 97 -8.35 17.14 3.87
CA THR A 97 -8.19 18.60 3.94
C THR A 97 -6.98 19.06 3.13
N THR A 98 -5.81 18.45 3.36
CA THR A 98 -4.56 18.80 2.67
C THR A 98 -4.70 18.68 1.16
N ILE A 99 -5.26 17.59 0.63
CA ILE A 99 -5.42 17.43 -0.83
C ILE A 99 -6.47 18.37 -1.42
N THR A 100 -7.50 18.75 -0.65
CA THR A 100 -8.57 19.65 -1.11
C THR A 100 -8.10 21.10 -1.13
N GLU A 101 -7.29 21.49 -0.15
CA GLU A 101 -6.73 22.84 -0.04
C GLU A 101 -5.44 23.03 -0.83
N TYR A 102 -4.81 21.95 -1.31
CA TYR A 102 -3.53 22.00 -2.01
C TYR A 102 -3.56 22.96 -3.20
N ASP A 103 -2.67 23.96 -3.16
CA ASP A 103 -2.45 24.90 -4.24
C ASP A 103 -1.02 24.80 -4.75
N HIS A 104 -0.87 24.29 -5.98
CA HIS A 104 0.42 24.16 -6.67
C HIS A 104 1.16 25.51 -6.85
N LYS A 105 0.46 26.65 -6.76
CA LYS A 105 1.10 27.98 -6.81
C LYS A 105 1.74 28.37 -5.48
N ASN A 106 1.36 27.71 -4.39
CA ASN A 106 1.83 27.97 -3.04
C ASN A 106 2.30 26.67 -2.34
N PRO A 107 3.19 25.87 -2.94
CA PRO A 107 3.51 24.53 -2.46
C PRO A 107 4.13 24.54 -1.06
N HIS A 108 4.94 25.55 -0.74
CA HIS A 108 5.60 25.69 0.57
C HIS A 108 4.63 25.71 1.76
N ARG A 109 3.37 26.09 1.54
CA ARG A 109 2.34 26.07 2.59
C ARG A 109 1.96 24.64 2.99
N TYR A 110 2.02 23.70 2.05
CA TYR A 110 1.49 22.34 2.20
C TYR A 110 2.59 21.28 2.26
N LEU A 111 3.84 21.60 1.87
CA LEU A 111 4.95 20.64 1.86
C LEU A 111 5.18 19.97 3.22
N SER A 112 4.96 20.67 4.34
CA SER A 112 5.09 20.10 5.67
C SER A 112 3.93 19.19 6.09
N GLU A 113 2.83 19.17 5.33
CA GLU A 113 1.67 18.30 5.56
C GLU A 113 1.78 16.96 4.83
N PHE A 114 2.71 16.85 3.87
CA PHE A 114 3.02 15.60 3.17
C PHE A 114 4.16 14.86 3.83
N ASP A 115 4.23 13.55 3.55
CA ASP A 115 5.38 12.74 3.94
C ASP A 115 6.66 13.22 3.24
N GLU A 116 7.77 13.13 3.95
CA GLU A 116 9.10 13.48 3.43
C GLU A 116 9.49 12.55 2.28
N VAL A 117 10.00 13.12 1.18
CA VAL A 117 10.60 12.35 0.09
C VAL A 117 12.07 12.11 0.44
N LEU A 118 12.39 10.86 0.76
CA LEU A 118 13.75 10.43 1.06
C LEU A 118 14.59 10.38 -0.22
N ASP A 119 15.85 10.82 -0.12
CA ASP A 119 16.86 10.52 -1.13
C ASP A 119 17.29 9.05 -1.08
N ASP A 120 18.11 8.63 -2.05
CA ASP A 120 18.52 7.23 -2.21
C ASP A 120 19.23 6.68 -0.96
N ASP A 121 20.09 7.48 -0.33
CA ASP A 121 20.86 7.08 0.86
C ASP A 121 19.95 6.95 2.10
N ALA A 122 19.06 7.93 2.31
CA ALA A 122 18.09 7.93 3.39
C ALA A 122 17.07 6.80 3.22
N MET A 123 16.62 6.53 1.99
CA MET A 123 15.73 5.42 1.67
C MET A 123 16.41 4.08 1.95
N ALA A 124 17.66 3.87 1.51
CA ALA A 124 18.40 2.64 1.78
C ALA A 124 18.51 2.36 3.29
N LYS A 125 18.86 3.39 4.07
CA LYS A 125 18.90 3.30 5.54
C LYS A 125 17.53 3.00 6.15
N TYR A 126 16.48 3.61 5.61
CA TYR A 126 15.10 3.39 6.06
C TYR A 126 14.66 1.94 5.85
N LEU A 127 14.93 1.36 4.67
CA LEU A 127 14.58 -0.02 4.34
C LEU A 127 15.25 -1.02 5.30
N VAL A 128 16.52 -0.81 5.64
CA VAL A 128 17.23 -1.63 6.65
C VAL A 128 16.63 -1.43 8.03
N THR A 129 16.40 -0.17 8.45
CA THR A 129 15.86 0.16 9.78
C THR A 129 14.47 -0.45 10.01
N LYS A 130 13.64 -0.53 8.96
CA LYS A 130 12.31 -1.17 9.03
C LYS A 130 12.36 -2.68 8.86
N GLY A 131 13.54 -3.26 8.66
CA GLY A 131 13.74 -4.68 8.39
C GLY A 131 12.99 -5.13 7.15
N ILE A 132 12.98 -4.29 6.11
CA ILE A 132 12.46 -4.60 4.77
C ILE A 132 13.57 -5.25 3.96
N LEU A 133 14.80 -4.71 4.05
CA LEU A 133 16.03 -5.32 3.55
C LEU A 133 16.95 -5.68 4.72
N SER A 134 17.84 -6.66 4.52
CA SER A 134 18.89 -6.98 5.49
C SER A 134 20.06 -6.00 5.36
N ASP A 135 20.85 -5.84 6.42
CA ASP A 135 22.05 -5.00 6.43
C ASP A 135 23.26 -5.65 5.73
N GLY A 136 23.05 -6.79 5.07
CA GLY A 136 24.08 -7.55 4.36
C GLY A 136 25.14 -8.21 5.27
N LYS A 137 24.97 -8.21 6.60
CA LYS A 137 25.97 -8.79 7.52
C LYS A 137 25.81 -10.30 7.78
N ASP A 138 24.72 -10.91 7.31
CA ASP A 138 24.47 -12.35 7.46
C ASP A 138 25.11 -13.18 6.33
N GLY A 139 26.41 -12.99 6.09
CA GLY A 139 27.11 -13.62 4.96
C GLY A 139 28.61 -13.88 5.14
N THR A 140 29.13 -13.93 6.37
CA THR A 140 30.50 -14.43 6.61
C THR A 140 30.44 -15.80 7.25
N ILE A 141 30.59 -16.85 6.43
CA ILE A 141 31.24 -18.11 6.80
C ILE A 141 32.34 -18.36 5.77
#